data_AF-A0A6P0SZ89-F1
#
_entry.id   AF-A0A6P0SZ89-F1
#
_cell.length_a   1.000
_cell.length_b   1.000
_cell.length_c   1.000
_cell.angle_alpha   90.00
_cell.angle_beta   90.00
_cell.angle_gamma   90.00
#
_symmetry.space_group_name_H-M   'P 1'
#
loop_
_entity.id
_entity.type
_entity.pdbx_description
1 polymer ?
#
loop_
_entity_poly.entity_id
_entity_poly.type
_entity_poly.pdbx_seq_one_letter_code
_entity_poly.pdbx_strand_id
1 'polypeptide(L)'
;LRIVDANQQVVREGVIGSLQVKGASVTSGYYQNPVANQEAFTADGWFNTGDLGFLKNGSLTITGRQKDVIIINGFNYYSHEIESLVEELPEIEISYNAAVPIQDSDRSTDELAIFFNTTKTIDNGLLDLIKSIRTHIVQSIGINPRYLIPVEKTDIPKTSIGKIQRKQLKQRFENGEFDRIVNQVNGELAKLKKQSFVSGTTLERDVAEILQEVLNIPEVGIYDNFFELGGNSLTLVQVQNQLQELFEKNLSVVDLFKYPTIHTLVDYLTQTEPVYFASQEGKARAKHRTDAVKHTDVAVIGMACRFPGAENISQFWQNLSDGVESISFFSKEEVLDEGIHQQRVENPNYVKAAPILEKIEEFDANFFGYSPREATILDPQQRLFLECAWEALEDAGYDSATYKGAIGVYAGSGMNTYFTHNIFPNRDKFNEKLESPC
;
A
#
# COMPACT_ATOMS: atom_id res chain seq x y z
N LEU A 1 16.53 -9.88 25.34
CA LEU A 1 15.25 -9.74 24.60
C LEU A 1 15.34 -10.54 23.32
N ARG A 2 14.21 -10.97 22.74
CA ARG A 2 14.14 -11.67 21.44
C ARG A 2 12.87 -11.28 20.70
N ILE A 3 12.89 -11.38 19.38
CA ILE A 3 11.71 -11.25 18.51
C ILE A 3 11.36 -12.64 17.97
N VAL A 4 10.10 -13.06 18.08
CA VAL A 4 9.66 -14.41 17.67
C VAL A 4 8.45 -14.40 16.73
N ASP A 5 8.35 -15.42 15.89
CA ASP A 5 7.19 -15.67 15.05
C ASP A 5 6.02 -16.32 15.84
N ALA A 6 4.96 -16.70 15.12
CA ALA A 6 3.80 -17.37 15.71
C ALA A 6 4.12 -18.77 16.29
N ASN A 7 5.19 -19.40 15.83
CA ASN A 7 5.66 -20.72 16.26
C ASN A 7 6.72 -20.63 17.39
N GLN A 8 6.90 -19.45 17.99
CA GLN A 8 7.89 -19.18 19.04
C GLN A 8 9.35 -19.33 18.59
N GLN A 9 9.62 -19.29 17.28
CA GLN A 9 10.98 -19.32 16.73
C GLN A 9 11.52 -17.90 16.62
N VAL A 10 12.82 -17.73 16.92
CA VAL A 10 13.49 -16.44 16.78
C VAL A 10 13.54 -16.06 15.30
N VAL A 11 13.05 -14.87 14.97
CA VAL A 11 13.06 -14.37 13.59
C VAL A 11 14.38 -13.67 13.28
N ARG A 12 14.68 -13.56 11.98
CA ARG A 12 15.82 -12.81 11.46
C ARG A 12 15.69 -11.32 11.75
N GLU A 13 16.81 -10.62 11.70
CA GLU A 13 16.86 -9.17 11.85
C GLU A 13 16.02 -8.47 10.76
N GLY A 14 15.34 -7.37 11.10
CA GLY A 14 14.42 -6.66 10.20
C GLY A 14 13.01 -7.27 10.09
N VAL A 15 12.80 -8.52 10.54
CA VAL A 15 11.48 -9.17 10.48
C VAL A 15 10.65 -8.78 11.70
N ILE A 16 9.42 -8.31 11.46
CA ILE A 16 8.46 -7.99 12.53
C ILE A 16 7.99 -9.28 13.19
N GLY A 17 8.08 -9.33 14.52
CA GLY A 17 7.53 -10.40 15.33
C GLY A 17 7.22 -9.96 16.75
N SER A 18 6.96 -10.93 17.61
CA SER A 18 6.53 -10.71 18.99
C SER A 18 7.73 -10.46 19.90
N LEU A 19 7.73 -9.35 20.64
CA LEU A 19 8.78 -9.02 21.57
C LEU A 19 8.65 -9.82 22.88
N GLN A 20 9.71 -10.54 23.20
CA GLN A 20 9.85 -11.28 24.46
C GLN A 20 11.08 -10.83 25.24
N VAL A 21 10.92 -10.75 26.57
CA VAL A 21 11.97 -10.28 27.47
C VAL A 21 12.19 -11.29 28.59
N LYS A 22 13.44 -11.48 28.97
CA LYS A 22 13.87 -12.33 30.09
C LYS A 22 15.05 -11.66 30.77
N GLY A 23 15.05 -11.62 32.10
CA GLY A 23 16.08 -10.95 32.89
C GLY A 23 15.60 -10.62 34.30
N ALA A 24 16.51 -10.11 35.14
CA ALA A 24 16.24 -9.80 36.54
C ALA A 24 15.20 -8.69 36.76
N SER A 25 14.93 -7.87 35.73
CA SER A 25 13.93 -6.80 35.74
C SER A 25 12.51 -7.27 35.39
N VAL A 26 12.34 -8.54 35.01
CA VAL A 26 11.03 -9.12 34.70
C VAL A 26 10.37 -9.60 35.99
N THR A 27 9.08 -9.27 36.18
CA THR A 27 8.28 -9.73 37.32
C THR A 27 8.27 -11.26 37.46
N SER A 28 8.15 -11.78 38.68
CA SER A 28 7.96 -13.21 38.93
C SER A 28 6.56 -13.71 38.52
N GLY A 29 5.65 -12.80 38.18
CA GLY A 29 4.30 -13.09 37.72
C GLY A 29 3.22 -12.25 38.41
N TYR A 30 1.98 -12.45 37.99
CA TYR A 30 0.76 -11.95 38.60
C TYR A 30 0.47 -12.71 39.91
N TYR A 31 0.20 -11.94 40.96
CA TYR A 31 -0.11 -12.45 42.29
C TYR A 31 -1.38 -13.31 42.27
N GLN A 32 -1.26 -14.56 42.75
CA GLN A 32 -2.36 -15.53 42.87
C GLN A 32 -3.20 -15.74 41.58
N ASN A 33 -2.61 -15.49 40.41
CA ASN A 33 -3.31 -15.63 39.12
C ASN A 33 -2.55 -16.58 38.18
N PRO A 34 -2.70 -17.91 38.35
CA PRO A 34 -1.96 -18.90 37.58
C PRO A 34 -2.32 -18.88 36.08
N VAL A 35 -3.55 -18.52 35.74
CA VAL A 35 -4.01 -18.41 34.34
C VAL A 35 -3.29 -17.27 33.64
N ALA A 36 -3.30 -16.06 34.22
CA ALA A 36 -2.58 -14.92 33.65
C ALA A 36 -1.06 -15.15 33.58
N ASN A 37 -0.49 -15.92 34.51
CA ASN A 37 0.92 -16.32 34.46
C ASN A 37 1.23 -17.27 33.31
N GLN A 38 0.35 -18.24 33.02
CA GLN A 38 0.53 -19.13 31.86
C GLN A 38 0.39 -18.38 30.53
N GLU A 39 -0.46 -17.36 30.46
CA GLU A 39 -0.59 -16.53 29.26
C GLU A 39 0.61 -15.58 29.06
N ALA A 40 1.11 -15.00 30.15
CA ALA A 40 2.16 -13.99 30.10
C ALA A 40 3.57 -14.54 29.97
N PHE A 41 3.80 -15.81 30.33
CA PHE A 41 5.11 -16.44 30.28
C PHE A 41 5.11 -17.67 29.39
N THR A 42 6.14 -17.81 28.56
CA THR A 42 6.40 -19.05 27.83
C THR A 42 6.90 -20.15 28.79
N ALA A 43 6.82 -21.41 28.37
CA ALA A 43 7.30 -22.55 29.17
C ALA A 43 8.80 -22.46 29.52
N ASP A 44 9.61 -21.84 28.65
CA ASP A 44 11.04 -21.58 28.86
C ASP A 44 11.33 -20.28 29.64
N GLY A 45 10.30 -19.64 30.20
CA GLY A 45 10.39 -18.53 31.15
C GLY A 45 10.66 -17.16 30.53
N TRP A 46 10.24 -16.94 29.28
CA TRP A 46 10.24 -15.63 28.65
C TRP A 46 8.92 -14.92 28.88
N PHE A 47 8.97 -13.63 29.19
CA PHE A 47 7.80 -12.80 29.33
C PHE A 47 7.34 -12.27 27.97
N ASN A 48 6.09 -12.54 27.63
CA ASN A 48 5.38 -11.99 26.48
C ASN A 48 4.98 -10.56 26.79
N THR A 49 5.63 -9.59 26.14
CA THR A 49 5.30 -8.17 26.34
C THR A 49 3.95 -7.78 25.73
N GLY A 50 3.52 -8.53 24.70
CA GLY A 50 2.38 -8.21 23.85
C GLY A 50 2.69 -7.15 22.80
N ASP A 51 3.91 -6.61 22.79
CA ASP A 51 4.38 -5.65 21.80
C ASP A 51 4.97 -6.39 20.59
N LEU A 52 4.82 -5.80 19.41
CA LEU A 52 5.42 -6.24 18.15
C LEU A 52 6.60 -5.33 17.82
N GLY A 53 7.63 -5.89 17.21
CA GLY A 53 8.79 -5.12 16.80
C GLY A 53 9.79 -5.95 16.00
N PHE A 54 10.85 -5.28 15.57
CA PHE A 54 12.00 -5.92 14.93
C PHE A 54 13.30 -5.34 15.51
N LEU A 55 14.38 -6.11 15.39
CA LEU A 55 15.73 -5.62 15.66
C LEU A 55 16.38 -5.18 14.36
N LYS A 56 17.17 -4.10 14.40
CA LYS A 56 18.05 -3.69 13.30
C LYS A 56 19.27 -2.96 13.84
N ASN A 57 20.46 -3.44 13.48
CA ASN A 57 21.77 -2.97 13.93
C ASN A 57 21.85 -2.82 15.46
N GLY A 58 21.33 -3.81 16.19
CA GLY A 58 21.29 -3.80 17.65
C GLY A 58 20.28 -2.83 18.29
N SER A 59 19.47 -2.13 17.48
CA SER A 59 18.38 -1.27 17.94
C SER A 59 17.04 -2.00 17.84
N LEU A 60 16.16 -1.79 18.82
CA LEU A 60 14.80 -2.32 18.85
C LEU A 60 13.81 -1.26 18.38
N THR A 61 13.03 -1.58 17.34
CA THR A 61 11.90 -0.76 16.90
C THR A 61 10.59 -1.45 17.27
N ILE A 62 9.75 -0.76 18.05
CA ILE A 62 8.41 -1.22 18.39
C ILE A 62 7.45 -0.77 17.29
N THR A 63 6.75 -1.72 16.66
CA THR A 63 5.82 -1.48 15.55
C THR A 63 4.36 -1.53 15.97
N GLY A 64 4.07 -1.99 17.19
CA GLY A 64 2.70 -1.99 17.71
C GLY A 64 2.45 -3.00 18.81
N ARG A 65 1.18 -3.39 18.97
CA ARG A 65 0.74 -4.40 19.92
C ARG A 65 -0.07 -5.48 19.23
N GLN A 66 0.19 -6.74 19.60
CA GLN A 66 -0.51 -7.90 19.04
C GLN A 66 -2.04 -7.83 19.18
N LYS A 67 -2.53 -7.27 20.29
CA LYS A 67 -3.97 -7.19 20.58
C LYS A 67 -4.66 -5.95 19.99
N ASP A 68 -3.90 -5.04 19.39
CA ASP A 68 -4.39 -3.79 18.78
C ASP A 68 -4.19 -3.79 17.24
N VAL A 69 -4.20 -4.98 16.63
CA VAL A 69 -4.14 -5.17 15.18
C VAL A 69 -5.55 -5.18 14.60
N ILE A 70 -5.74 -4.43 13.52
CA ILE A 70 -6.94 -4.37 12.68
C ILE A 70 -6.61 -5.12 11.39
N ILE A 71 -7.39 -6.16 11.03
CA ILE A 71 -7.07 -6.99 9.86
C ILE A 71 -8.06 -6.70 8.73
N ILE A 72 -7.61 -5.99 7.70
CA ILE A 72 -8.44 -5.58 6.56
C ILE A 72 -7.86 -6.19 5.29
N ASN A 73 -8.66 -6.97 4.55
CA ASN A 73 -8.25 -7.63 3.30
C ASN A 73 -6.97 -8.49 3.43
N GLY A 74 -6.73 -9.08 4.61
CA GLY A 74 -5.56 -9.91 4.89
C GLY A 74 -4.30 -9.12 5.29
N PHE A 75 -4.39 -7.80 5.41
CA PHE A 75 -3.29 -6.93 5.86
C PHE A 75 -3.49 -6.48 7.31
N ASN A 76 -2.39 -6.40 8.05
CA ASN A 76 -2.37 -5.95 9.43
C ASN A 76 -2.16 -4.43 9.50
N TYR A 77 -3.06 -3.75 10.17
CA TYR A 77 -2.97 -2.32 10.47
C TYR A 77 -2.98 -2.12 11.97
N TYR A 78 -2.28 -1.09 12.46
CA TYR A 78 -2.20 -0.86 13.89
C TYR A 78 -3.01 0.36 14.30
N SER A 79 -3.86 0.21 15.32
CA SER A 79 -4.72 1.30 15.77
C SER A 79 -3.95 2.59 16.08
N HIS A 80 -2.79 2.48 16.73
CA HIS A 80 -1.98 3.64 17.12
C HIS A 80 -1.36 4.39 15.94
N GLU A 81 -1.03 3.71 14.84
CA GLU A 81 -0.51 4.33 13.63
C GLU A 81 -1.61 5.16 12.97
N ILE A 82 -2.81 4.58 12.83
CA ILE A 82 -3.99 5.27 12.30
C ILE A 82 -4.36 6.47 13.17
N GLU A 83 -4.35 6.31 14.49
CA GLU A 83 -4.61 7.40 15.44
C GLU A 83 -3.59 8.53 15.29
N SER A 84 -2.30 8.21 15.13
CA SER A 84 -1.26 9.22 14.94
C SER A 84 -1.45 9.99 13.62
N LEU A 85 -1.83 9.31 12.53
CA LEU A 85 -2.14 9.96 11.26
C LEU A 85 -3.33 10.91 11.39
N VAL A 86 -4.38 10.50 12.12
CA VAL A 86 -5.53 11.38 12.36
C VAL A 86 -5.12 12.60 13.20
N GLU A 87 -4.20 12.44 14.14
CA GLU A 87 -3.66 13.51 15.01
C GLU A 87 -2.75 14.51 14.28
N GLU A 88 -2.30 14.23 13.06
CA GLU A 88 -1.55 15.20 12.24
C GLU A 88 -2.42 16.35 11.74
N LEU A 89 -3.75 16.19 11.74
CA LEU A 89 -4.68 17.21 11.28
C LEU A 89 -4.93 18.27 12.38
N PRO A 90 -4.76 19.58 12.10
CA PRO A 90 -4.84 20.65 13.11
C PRO A 90 -6.17 20.73 13.88
N GLU A 91 -7.27 20.31 13.26
CA GLU A 91 -8.62 20.38 13.84
C GLU A 91 -8.97 19.18 14.74
N ILE A 92 -8.03 18.24 14.90
CA ILE A 92 -8.17 17.03 15.69
C ILE A 92 -7.51 17.22 17.05
N GLU A 93 -8.22 16.84 18.11
CA GLU A 93 -7.65 16.85 19.45
C GLU A 93 -6.74 15.64 19.66
N ILE A 94 -5.49 15.88 20.04
CA ILE A 94 -4.51 14.85 20.37
C ILE A 94 -4.99 13.98 21.53
N SER A 95 -4.72 12.67 21.45
CA SER A 95 -5.04 11.66 22.46
C SER A 95 -6.52 11.32 22.56
N TYR A 96 -7.43 12.02 21.86
CA TYR A 96 -8.86 11.75 21.89
C TYR A 96 -9.35 11.24 20.53
N ASN A 97 -8.62 10.28 19.95
CA ASN A 97 -8.98 9.59 18.72
C ASN A 97 -8.72 8.09 18.89
N ALA A 98 -9.52 7.25 18.25
CA ALA A 98 -9.39 5.80 18.37
C ALA A 98 -9.72 5.11 17.04
N ALA A 99 -8.81 4.25 16.59
CA ALA A 99 -9.05 3.37 15.44
C ALA A 99 -9.47 1.98 15.92
N VAL A 100 -10.64 1.52 15.47
CA VAL A 100 -11.31 0.32 15.98
C VAL A 100 -11.72 -0.61 14.83
N PRO A 101 -11.43 -1.92 14.92
CA PRO A 101 -11.91 -2.91 13.96
C PRO A 101 -13.38 -3.23 14.22
N ILE A 102 -14.23 -3.04 13.22
CA ILE A 102 -15.64 -3.42 13.24
C ILE A 102 -15.84 -4.64 12.35
N GLN A 103 -16.58 -5.64 12.83
CA GLN A 103 -16.90 -6.82 12.02
C GLN A 103 -18.29 -6.66 11.43
N ASP A 104 -18.40 -6.86 10.12
CA ASP A 104 -19.67 -7.09 9.46
C ASP A 104 -19.96 -8.59 9.49
N SER A 105 -21.16 -8.97 9.93
CA SER A 105 -21.60 -10.37 10.08
C SER A 105 -21.52 -11.19 8.78
N ASP A 106 -21.48 -10.53 7.62
CA ASP A 106 -21.44 -11.16 6.29
C ASP A 106 -20.05 -11.16 5.63
N ARG A 107 -19.00 -10.54 6.24
CA ARG A 107 -17.66 -10.41 5.62
C ARG A 107 -16.58 -11.11 6.43
N SER A 108 -15.57 -11.64 5.72
CA SER A 108 -14.44 -12.37 6.32
C SER A 108 -13.29 -11.47 6.80
N THR A 109 -13.45 -10.15 6.80
CA THR A 109 -12.40 -9.17 7.13
C THR A 109 -12.96 -8.04 8.00
N ASP A 110 -12.13 -7.44 8.87
CA ASP A 110 -12.55 -6.28 9.64
C ASP A 110 -12.73 -5.05 8.73
N GLU A 111 -13.63 -4.16 9.10
CA GLU A 111 -13.77 -2.79 8.58
C GLU A 111 -13.20 -1.79 9.60
N LEU A 112 -12.82 -0.60 9.13
CA LEU A 112 -12.22 0.44 9.96
C LEU A 112 -13.25 1.48 10.42
N ALA A 113 -13.41 1.63 11.73
CA ALA A 113 -14.06 2.79 12.34
C ALA A 113 -13.02 3.69 13.03
N ILE A 114 -13.10 4.99 12.76
CA ILE A 114 -12.29 6.02 13.42
C ILE A 114 -13.22 6.91 14.23
N PHE A 115 -13.04 6.90 15.54
CA PHE A 115 -13.65 7.83 16.48
C PHE A 115 -12.69 8.98 16.68
N PHE A 116 -13.15 10.21 16.51
CA PHE A 116 -12.27 11.38 16.61
C PHE A 116 -12.94 12.52 17.37
N ASN A 117 -12.15 13.28 18.11
CA ASN A 117 -12.62 14.48 18.80
C ASN A 117 -12.20 15.73 18.04
N THR A 118 -13.14 16.66 17.88
CA THR A 118 -12.92 17.94 17.22
C THR A 118 -13.83 19.01 17.82
N THR A 119 -13.44 20.27 17.68
CA THR A 119 -14.31 21.42 17.97
C THR A 119 -15.22 21.79 16.79
N LYS A 120 -15.05 21.14 15.63
CA LYS A 120 -15.84 21.38 14.42
C LYS A 120 -17.24 20.77 14.58
N THR A 121 -18.27 21.53 14.25
CA THR A 121 -19.67 21.07 14.20
C THR A 121 -20.13 20.97 12.76
N ILE A 122 -21.29 20.33 12.53
CA ILE A 122 -21.88 20.22 11.17
C ILE A 122 -21.96 21.61 10.50
N ASP A 123 -22.41 22.62 11.25
CA ASP A 123 -22.55 23.99 10.75
C ASP A 123 -21.21 24.74 10.61
N ASN A 124 -20.11 24.17 11.12
CA ASN A 124 -18.79 24.78 11.15
C ASN A 124 -17.71 23.81 10.63
N GLY A 125 -17.91 23.26 9.43
CA GLY A 125 -16.87 22.57 8.67
C GLY A 125 -16.54 21.14 9.11
N LEU A 126 -17.37 20.49 9.91
CA LEU A 126 -17.16 19.08 10.28
C LEU A 126 -17.13 18.15 9.06
N LEU A 127 -17.98 18.41 8.05
CA LEU A 127 -18.04 17.57 6.85
C LEU A 127 -16.75 17.68 6.02
N ASP A 128 -16.15 18.86 5.96
CA ASP A 128 -14.87 19.06 5.28
C ASP A 128 -13.71 18.43 6.05
N LEU A 129 -13.75 18.48 7.39
CA LEU A 129 -12.81 17.74 8.22
C LEU A 129 -12.94 16.22 8.00
N ILE A 130 -14.15 15.67 7.95
CA ILE A 130 -14.38 14.25 7.66
C ILE A 130 -13.78 13.85 6.30
N LYS A 131 -13.96 14.68 5.27
CA LYS A 131 -13.32 14.47 3.96
C LYS A 131 -11.79 14.52 4.05
N SER A 132 -11.25 15.45 4.83
CA SER A 132 -9.81 15.61 5.04
C SER A 132 -9.21 14.41 5.77
N ILE A 133 -9.84 13.92 6.85
CA ILE A 133 -9.43 12.70 7.55
C ILE A 133 -9.44 11.52 6.58
N ARG A 134 -10.53 11.32 5.83
CA ARG A 134 -10.63 10.23 4.86
C ARG A 134 -9.50 10.28 3.84
N THR A 135 -9.28 11.44 3.23
CA THR A 135 -8.25 11.64 2.22
C THR A 135 -6.87 11.35 2.78
N HIS A 136 -6.56 11.87 3.97
CA HIS A 136 -5.28 11.67 4.62
C HIS A 136 -5.00 10.19 4.92
N ILE A 137 -5.98 9.46 5.45
CA ILE A 137 -5.85 8.03 5.74
C ILE A 137 -5.70 7.22 4.44
N VAL A 138 -6.50 7.50 3.41
CA VAL A 138 -6.41 6.80 2.12
C VAL A 138 -5.05 7.03 1.47
N GLN A 139 -4.56 8.27 1.43
CA GLN A 139 -3.25 8.59 0.84
C GLN A 139 -2.08 7.99 1.63
N SER A 140 -2.19 7.93 2.96
CA SER A 140 -1.11 7.46 3.82
C SER A 140 -1.01 5.94 3.87
N ILE A 141 -2.15 5.23 3.97
CA ILE A 141 -2.16 3.78 4.23
C ILE A 141 -3.07 2.97 3.30
N GLY A 142 -3.73 3.60 2.31
CA GLY A 142 -4.53 2.91 1.29
C GLY A 142 -5.85 2.33 1.78
N ILE A 143 -6.27 2.63 3.02
CA ILE A 143 -7.57 2.19 3.55
C ILE A 143 -8.56 3.35 3.54
N ASN A 144 -9.78 3.07 3.11
CA ASN A 144 -10.90 3.94 3.43
C ASN A 144 -11.59 3.53 4.74
N PRO A 145 -11.67 4.41 5.75
CA PRO A 145 -12.48 4.19 6.94
C PRO A 145 -13.97 4.09 6.58
N ARG A 146 -14.60 2.98 6.98
CA ARG A 146 -16.06 2.80 6.83
C ARG A 146 -16.83 3.83 7.64
N TYR A 147 -16.38 4.06 8.87
CA TYR A 147 -17.02 4.99 9.80
C TYR A 147 -16.03 6.06 10.25
N LEU A 148 -16.46 7.32 10.16
CA LEU A 148 -15.78 8.48 10.73
C LEU A 148 -16.76 9.12 11.72
N ILE A 149 -16.50 8.93 13.01
CA ILE A 149 -17.48 9.18 14.07
C ILE A 149 -16.95 10.30 14.96
N PRO A 150 -17.47 11.53 14.83
CA PRO A 150 -17.13 12.61 15.74
C PRO A 150 -17.72 12.31 17.12
N VAL A 151 -16.88 12.36 18.15
CA VAL A 151 -17.27 12.06 19.53
C VAL A 151 -16.74 13.09 20.52
N GLU A 152 -17.41 13.23 21.66
CA GLU A 152 -16.93 14.06 22.76
C GLU A 152 -15.75 13.38 23.48
N LYS A 153 -14.93 14.15 24.19
CA LYS A 153 -13.79 13.61 24.96
C LYS A 153 -14.23 12.55 25.98
N THR A 154 -15.42 12.70 26.54
CA THR A 154 -16.00 11.76 27.51
C THR A 154 -16.42 10.44 26.90
N ASP A 155 -16.62 10.40 25.57
CA ASP A 155 -17.01 9.18 24.87
C ASP A 155 -15.84 8.27 24.53
N ILE A 156 -14.60 8.77 24.64
CA ILE A 156 -13.40 7.95 24.46
C ILE A 156 -12.94 7.44 25.82
N PRO A 157 -13.28 6.19 26.18
CA PRO A 157 -12.94 5.66 27.47
C PRO A 157 -11.42 5.52 27.59
N LYS A 158 -10.86 6.04 28.68
CA LYS A 158 -9.44 5.89 29.01
C LYS A 158 -9.27 5.16 30.33
N THR A 159 -8.15 4.46 30.49
CA THR A 159 -7.73 3.91 31.79
C THR A 159 -7.25 5.04 32.70
N SER A 160 -7.03 4.75 33.99
CA SER A 160 -6.48 5.71 34.96
C SER A 160 -5.11 6.29 34.55
N ILE A 161 -4.38 5.60 33.68
CA ILE A 161 -3.09 6.03 33.11
C ILE A 161 -3.23 6.65 31.71
N GLY A 162 -4.46 6.97 31.26
CA GLY A 162 -4.71 7.68 30.01
C GLY A 162 -4.75 6.82 28.74
N LYS A 163 -4.65 5.48 28.84
CA LYS A 163 -4.71 4.60 27.65
C LYS A 163 -6.15 4.46 27.16
N ILE A 164 -6.37 4.60 25.86
CA ILE A 164 -7.68 4.38 25.23
C ILE A 164 -8.13 2.93 25.40
N GLN A 165 -9.38 2.72 25.82
CA GLN A 165 -10.00 1.41 25.99
C GLN A 165 -10.77 1.01 24.72
N ARG A 166 -10.05 0.69 23.64
CA ARG A 166 -10.64 0.37 22.31
C ARG A 166 -11.67 -0.75 22.34
N LYS A 167 -11.46 -1.78 23.17
CA LYS A 167 -12.42 -2.87 23.35
C LYS A 167 -13.77 -2.38 23.88
N GLN A 168 -13.75 -1.44 24.82
CA GLN A 168 -14.98 -0.84 25.33
C GLN A 168 -15.65 0.00 24.25
N LEU A 169 -14.87 0.78 23.48
CA LEU A 169 -15.41 1.60 22.39
C LEU A 169 -16.05 0.74 21.28
N LYS A 170 -15.41 -0.38 20.92
CA LYS A 170 -15.95 -1.40 20.00
C LYS A 170 -17.30 -1.93 20.49
N GLN A 171 -17.38 -2.35 21.75
CA GLN A 171 -18.63 -2.85 22.34
C GLN A 171 -19.75 -1.79 22.34
N ARG A 172 -19.43 -0.53 22.67
CA ARG A 172 -20.39 0.57 22.62
C ARG A 172 -20.92 0.80 21.19
N PHE A 173 -20.05 0.68 20.20
CA PHE A 173 -20.44 0.75 18.78
C PHE A 173 -21.33 -0.42 18.36
N GLU A 174 -20.95 -1.65 18.67
CA GLU A 174 -21.75 -2.85 18.37
C GLU A 174 -23.12 -2.83 19.07
N ASN A 175 -23.23 -2.15 20.22
CA ASN A 175 -24.48 -1.92 20.94
C ASN A 175 -25.34 -0.77 20.36
N GLY A 176 -24.88 -0.10 19.29
CA GLY A 176 -25.61 0.97 18.62
C GLY A 176 -25.59 2.33 19.34
N GLU A 177 -24.72 2.54 20.32
CA GLU A 177 -24.66 3.81 21.07
C GLU A 177 -24.33 5.02 20.17
N PHE A 178 -23.62 4.77 19.06
CA PHE A 178 -23.21 5.80 18.11
C PHE A 178 -24.12 5.88 16.86
N ASP A 179 -25.18 5.07 16.77
CA ASP A 179 -26.06 5.00 15.59
C ASP A 179 -26.65 6.37 15.23
N ARG A 180 -27.01 7.17 16.24
CA ARG A 180 -27.54 8.52 16.00
C ARG A 180 -26.51 9.41 15.31
N ILE A 181 -25.26 9.38 15.77
CA ILE A 181 -24.17 10.18 15.20
C ILE A 181 -23.84 9.68 13.79
N VAL A 182 -23.70 8.37 13.62
CA VAL A 182 -23.44 7.73 12.32
C VAL A 182 -24.53 8.10 11.32
N ASN A 183 -25.80 7.97 11.70
CA ASN A 183 -26.93 8.32 10.83
C ASN A 183 -27.01 9.82 10.53
N GLN A 184 -26.66 10.68 11.49
CA GLN A 184 -26.62 12.13 11.27
C GLN A 184 -25.51 12.52 10.28
N VAL A 185 -24.29 12.02 10.49
CA VAL A 185 -23.15 12.26 9.58
C VAL A 185 -23.46 11.71 8.19
N ASN A 186 -23.93 10.47 8.09
CA ASN A 186 -24.30 9.85 6.82
C ASN A 186 -25.45 10.60 6.15
N GLY A 187 -26.43 11.09 6.92
CA GLY A 187 -27.53 11.90 6.42
C GLY A 187 -27.09 13.23 5.84
N GLU A 188 -26.18 13.95 6.50
CA GLU A 188 -25.62 15.20 5.98
C GLU A 188 -24.70 14.97 4.77
N LEU A 189 -23.87 13.92 4.81
CA LEU A 189 -23.08 13.51 3.65
C LEU A 189 -23.99 13.11 2.48
N ALA A 190 -25.09 12.41 2.74
CA ALA A 190 -26.08 12.06 1.71
C ALA A 190 -26.80 13.29 1.18
N LYS A 191 -27.14 14.29 2.01
CA LYS A 191 -27.71 15.57 1.55
C LYS A 191 -26.72 16.33 0.67
N LEU A 192 -25.43 16.38 1.05
CA LEU A 192 -24.37 16.95 0.21
C LEU A 192 -24.24 16.18 -1.10
N LYS A 193 -24.26 14.85 -1.07
CA LYS A 193 -24.25 14.01 -2.28
C LYS A 193 -25.47 14.28 -3.16
N LYS A 194 -26.66 14.39 -2.58
CA LYS A 194 -27.91 14.69 -3.31
C LYS A 194 -27.91 16.10 -3.87
N GLN A 195 -27.45 17.09 -3.11
CA GLN A 195 -27.28 18.46 -3.58
C GLN A 195 -26.21 18.56 -4.65
N SER A 196 -25.14 17.75 -4.57
CA SER A 196 -24.10 17.71 -5.59
C SER A 196 -24.45 16.82 -6.79
N PHE A 197 -25.42 15.91 -6.67
CA PHE A 197 -26.01 15.18 -7.81
C PHE A 197 -27.03 16.06 -8.55
N VAL A 198 -27.82 16.83 -7.78
CA VAL A 198 -28.77 17.83 -8.31
C VAL A 198 -28.03 19.05 -8.88
N SER A 199 -26.93 19.49 -8.26
CA SER A 199 -26.08 20.60 -8.74
C SER A 199 -24.88 20.11 -9.54
N GLY A 200 -24.78 18.80 -9.75
CA GLY A 200 -23.70 18.22 -10.52
C GLY A 200 -23.77 18.72 -11.94
N THR A 201 -22.60 19.00 -12.51
CA THR A 201 -22.52 19.30 -13.94
C THR A 201 -23.11 18.13 -14.74
N THR A 202 -23.53 18.36 -15.98
CA THR A 202 -23.97 17.26 -16.86
C THR A 202 -22.94 16.13 -16.91
N LEU A 203 -21.65 16.47 -16.88
CA LEU A 203 -20.53 15.53 -16.88
C LEU A 203 -20.47 14.66 -15.62
N GLU A 204 -20.72 15.20 -14.42
CA GLU A 204 -20.74 14.41 -13.19
C GLU A 204 -21.89 13.40 -13.19
N ARG A 205 -23.01 13.72 -13.84
CA ARG A 205 -24.12 12.77 -13.99
C ARG A 205 -23.79 11.67 -14.98
N ASP A 206 -23.20 12.01 -16.13
CA ASP A 206 -22.80 11.04 -17.14
C ASP A 206 -21.76 10.04 -16.59
N VAL A 207 -20.79 10.52 -15.79
CA VAL A 207 -19.82 9.66 -15.09
C VAL A 207 -20.51 8.79 -14.03
N ALA A 208 -21.49 9.32 -13.31
CA ALA A 208 -22.24 8.54 -12.33
C ALA A 208 -22.98 7.37 -12.99
N GLU A 209 -23.60 7.59 -14.15
CA GLU A 209 -24.28 6.54 -14.91
C GLU A 209 -23.33 5.41 -15.33
N ILE A 210 -22.13 5.78 -15.82
CA ILE A 210 -21.08 4.81 -16.18
C ILE A 210 -20.68 3.96 -14.95
N LEU A 211 -20.44 4.59 -13.81
CA LEU A 211 -20.06 3.87 -12.59
C LEU A 211 -21.19 2.97 -12.09
N GLN A 212 -22.45 3.44 -12.14
CA GLN A 212 -23.62 2.64 -11.78
C GLN A 212 -23.77 1.40 -12.66
N GLU A 213 -23.56 1.54 -13.97
CA GLU A 213 -23.66 0.44 -14.93
C GLU A 213 -22.53 -0.58 -14.73
N VAL A 214 -21.28 -0.11 -14.66
CA VAL A 214 -20.12 -1.01 -14.55
C VAL A 214 -20.06 -1.72 -13.20
N LEU A 215 -20.40 -1.02 -12.11
CA LEU A 215 -20.41 -1.60 -10.77
C LEU A 215 -21.73 -2.32 -10.43
N ASN A 216 -22.75 -2.18 -11.28
CA ASN A 216 -24.08 -2.72 -11.09
C ASN A 216 -24.72 -2.31 -9.75
N ILE A 217 -24.70 -1.00 -9.47
CA ILE A 217 -25.23 -0.40 -8.24
C ILE A 217 -26.27 0.68 -8.54
N PRO A 218 -27.33 0.82 -7.72
CA PRO A 218 -28.47 1.68 -8.03
C PRO A 218 -28.16 3.17 -7.89
N GLU A 219 -27.21 3.57 -7.04
CA GLU A 219 -26.89 4.98 -6.77
C GLU A 219 -25.42 5.15 -6.42
N VAL A 220 -24.78 6.19 -7.00
CA VAL A 220 -23.40 6.60 -6.72
C VAL A 220 -23.38 8.10 -6.45
N GLY A 221 -22.83 8.51 -5.30
CA GLY A 221 -22.61 9.92 -5.00
C GLY A 221 -21.31 10.42 -5.65
N ILE A 222 -21.25 11.71 -6.00
CA ILE A 222 -20.07 12.22 -6.73
C ILE A 222 -18.74 12.18 -5.95
N TYR A 223 -18.83 12.05 -4.61
CA TYR A 223 -17.66 11.91 -3.73
C TYR A 223 -17.43 10.45 -3.29
N ASP A 224 -18.22 9.51 -3.79
CA ASP A 224 -17.99 8.10 -3.52
C ASP A 224 -16.77 7.61 -4.28
N ASN A 225 -15.91 6.91 -3.57
CA ASN A 225 -14.70 6.35 -4.14
C ASN A 225 -15.05 5.05 -4.87
N PHE A 226 -14.56 4.94 -6.10
CA PHE A 226 -14.78 3.80 -6.98
C PHE A 226 -14.42 2.45 -6.34
N PHE A 227 -13.31 2.36 -5.61
CA PHE A 227 -12.84 1.12 -5.00
C PHE A 227 -13.66 0.73 -3.76
N GLU A 228 -14.21 1.71 -3.04
CA GLU A 228 -15.10 1.48 -1.89
C GLU A 228 -16.44 0.87 -2.32
N LEU A 229 -16.87 1.18 -3.53
CA LEU A 229 -18.11 0.69 -4.12
C LEU A 229 -17.99 -0.73 -4.71
N GLY A 230 -16.82 -1.38 -4.55
CA GLY A 230 -16.54 -2.71 -5.09
C GLY A 230 -15.77 -2.70 -6.41
N GLY A 231 -15.27 -1.53 -6.83
CA GLY A 231 -14.38 -1.39 -7.98
C GLY A 231 -13.07 -2.16 -7.81
N ASN A 232 -12.60 -2.76 -8.89
CA ASN A 232 -11.39 -3.56 -9.00
C ASN A 232 -10.70 -3.29 -10.35
N SER A 233 -9.54 -3.89 -10.60
CA SER A 233 -8.77 -3.63 -11.83
C SER A 233 -9.54 -3.90 -13.13
N LEU A 234 -10.44 -4.89 -13.16
CA LEU A 234 -11.24 -5.20 -14.34
C LEU A 234 -12.32 -4.13 -14.59
N THR A 235 -13.07 -3.79 -13.54
CA THR A 235 -14.12 -2.77 -13.61
C THR A 235 -13.52 -1.37 -13.84
N LEU A 236 -12.30 -1.12 -13.35
CA LEU A 236 -11.58 0.12 -13.59
C LEU A 236 -11.23 0.29 -15.09
N VAL A 237 -10.78 -0.78 -15.76
CA VAL A 237 -10.53 -0.77 -17.21
C VAL A 237 -11.83 -0.61 -18.00
N GLN A 238 -12.94 -1.16 -17.53
CA GLN A 238 -14.26 -0.97 -18.15
C GLN A 238 -14.74 0.48 -18.03
N VAL A 239 -14.66 1.06 -16.82
CA VAL A 239 -14.96 2.48 -16.58
C VAL A 239 -14.07 3.38 -17.43
N GLN A 240 -12.76 3.09 -17.51
CA GLN A 240 -11.83 3.83 -18.37
C GLN A 240 -12.29 3.89 -19.83
N ASN A 241 -12.65 2.74 -20.41
CA ASN A 241 -13.06 2.67 -21.81
C ASN A 241 -14.32 3.49 -22.07
N GLN A 242 -15.33 3.41 -21.19
CA GLN A 242 -16.57 4.17 -21.34
C GLN A 242 -16.36 5.68 -21.14
N LEU A 243 -15.54 6.08 -20.17
CA LEU A 243 -15.20 7.48 -19.96
C LEU A 243 -14.40 8.07 -21.12
N GLN A 244 -13.52 7.28 -21.72
CA GLN A 244 -12.74 7.70 -22.88
C GLN A 244 -13.62 7.92 -24.11
N GLU A 245 -14.70 7.14 -24.27
CA GLU A 245 -15.73 7.38 -25.28
C GLU A 245 -16.54 8.66 -25.00
N LEU A 246 -16.90 8.90 -23.74
CA LEU A 246 -17.75 10.03 -23.34
C LEU A 246 -17.02 11.39 -23.39
N PHE A 247 -15.76 11.46 -22.94
CA PHE A 247 -15.03 12.72 -22.79
C PHE A 247 -14.10 13.06 -23.96
N GLU A 248 -13.95 12.17 -24.94
CA GLU A 248 -12.99 12.25 -26.05
C GLU A 248 -11.54 12.58 -25.61
N LYS A 249 -11.20 12.28 -24.34
CA LYS A 249 -9.90 12.53 -23.71
C LYS A 249 -9.19 11.21 -23.40
N ASN A 250 -7.87 11.19 -23.55
CA ASN A 250 -7.05 10.05 -23.14
C ASN A 250 -6.99 9.99 -21.62
N LEU A 251 -7.72 9.06 -21.02
CA LEU A 251 -7.70 8.78 -19.60
C LEU A 251 -6.88 7.52 -19.35
N SER A 252 -5.84 7.60 -18.52
CA SER A 252 -5.06 6.42 -18.12
C SER A 252 -5.68 5.72 -16.92
N VAL A 253 -5.31 4.45 -16.71
CA VAL A 253 -5.64 3.72 -15.48
C VAL A 253 -5.09 4.44 -14.24
N VAL A 254 -3.90 5.04 -14.35
CA VAL A 254 -3.25 5.78 -13.26
C VAL A 254 -4.07 7.01 -12.86
N ASP A 255 -4.67 7.71 -13.84
CA ASP A 255 -5.54 8.86 -13.57
C ASP A 255 -6.78 8.45 -12.75
N LEU A 256 -7.37 7.28 -13.07
CA LEU A 256 -8.53 6.75 -12.33
C LEU A 256 -8.17 6.33 -10.90
N PHE A 257 -6.93 5.91 -10.65
CA PHE A 257 -6.43 5.67 -9.29
C PHE A 257 -6.20 6.98 -8.53
N LYS A 258 -5.65 8.00 -9.20
CA LYS A 258 -5.35 9.30 -8.62
C LYS A 258 -6.60 10.13 -8.32
N TYR A 259 -7.64 9.98 -9.12
CA TYR A 259 -8.91 10.69 -9.01
C TYR A 259 -10.07 9.70 -8.85
N PRO A 260 -10.16 9.00 -7.71
CA PRO A 260 -11.03 7.83 -7.55
C PRO A 260 -12.50 8.18 -7.30
N THR A 261 -12.87 9.47 -7.29
CA THR A 261 -14.26 9.93 -7.14
C THR A 261 -14.72 10.65 -8.39
N ILE A 262 -16.02 10.64 -8.67
CA ILE A 262 -16.61 11.33 -9.83
C ILE A 262 -16.24 12.81 -9.84
N HIS A 263 -16.32 13.48 -8.69
CA HIS A 263 -16.00 14.89 -8.56
C HIS A 263 -14.53 15.17 -8.91
N THR A 264 -13.59 14.43 -8.30
CA THR A 264 -12.15 14.63 -8.57
C THR A 264 -11.77 14.28 -10.00
N LEU A 265 -12.43 13.28 -10.58
CA LEU A 265 -12.25 12.88 -11.97
C LEU A 265 -12.80 13.93 -12.94
N VAL A 266 -14.01 14.46 -12.70
CA VAL A 266 -14.59 15.51 -13.55
C VAL A 266 -13.81 16.81 -13.41
N ASP A 267 -13.37 17.20 -12.22
CA ASP A 267 -12.50 18.35 -12.03
C ASP A 267 -11.18 18.21 -12.82
N TYR A 268 -10.55 17.02 -12.76
CA TYR A 268 -9.37 16.71 -13.57
C TYR A 268 -9.67 16.81 -15.09
N LEU A 269 -10.81 16.29 -15.52
CA LEU A 269 -11.23 16.30 -16.92
C LEU A 269 -11.68 17.68 -17.42
N THR A 270 -12.11 18.59 -16.54
CA THR A 270 -12.66 19.90 -16.90
C THR A 270 -11.69 21.05 -16.70
N GLN A 271 -10.58 20.87 -15.97
CA GLN A 271 -9.48 21.82 -15.97
C GLN A 271 -9.00 22.06 -17.41
N THR A 272 -9.16 23.31 -17.84
CA THR A 272 -8.89 23.78 -19.20
C THR A 272 -7.39 23.79 -19.47
N GLU A 273 -6.86 22.67 -19.93
CA GLU A 273 -6.07 22.66 -21.15
C GLU A 273 -6.75 21.77 -22.20
N PRO A 274 -6.92 22.26 -23.44
CA PRO A 274 -7.60 21.51 -24.48
C PRO A 274 -6.69 20.39 -24.99
N VAL A 275 -6.94 19.16 -24.53
CA VAL A 275 -6.25 17.97 -25.03
C VAL A 275 -6.85 17.57 -26.39
N TYR A 276 -6.44 18.28 -27.44
CA TYR A 276 -6.64 17.91 -28.86
C TYR A 276 -5.65 16.82 -29.33
N PHE A 277 -5.32 15.83 -28.49
CA PHE A 277 -4.20 14.92 -28.78
C PHE A 277 -4.61 13.58 -29.41
N ALA A 278 -5.76 12.99 -29.06
CA ALA A 278 -6.08 11.61 -29.45
C ALA A 278 -6.35 11.41 -30.97
N SER A 279 -7.04 12.34 -31.65
CA SER A 279 -7.39 12.19 -33.08
C SER A 279 -6.26 12.63 -34.04
N GLN A 280 -5.36 13.50 -33.59
CA GLN A 280 -4.15 13.88 -34.32
C GLN A 280 -3.05 12.83 -34.14
N GLU A 281 -2.87 12.24 -32.96
CA GLU A 281 -1.88 11.19 -32.73
C GLU A 281 -2.23 9.87 -33.44
N GLY A 282 -3.51 9.52 -33.61
CA GLY A 282 -3.88 8.36 -34.44
C GLY A 282 -3.49 8.55 -35.90
N LYS A 283 -3.78 9.72 -36.48
CA LYS A 283 -3.41 10.09 -37.86
C LYS A 283 -1.89 10.32 -38.00
N ALA A 284 -1.25 10.89 -36.99
CA ALA A 284 0.20 11.09 -36.92
C ALA A 284 0.92 9.76 -36.74
N ARG A 285 0.44 8.81 -35.92
CA ARG A 285 1.01 7.44 -35.80
C ARG A 285 0.88 6.67 -37.11
N ALA A 286 -0.25 6.79 -37.81
CA ALA A 286 -0.41 6.17 -39.14
C ALA A 286 0.53 6.80 -40.19
N LYS A 287 0.70 8.13 -40.16
CA LYS A 287 1.64 8.88 -41.01
C LYS A 287 3.10 8.57 -40.67
N HIS A 288 3.47 8.53 -39.38
CA HIS A 288 4.79 8.15 -38.90
C HIS A 288 5.10 6.69 -39.19
N ARG A 289 4.13 5.76 -39.14
CA ARG A 289 4.35 4.37 -39.61
C ARG A 289 4.63 4.30 -41.10
N THR A 290 3.99 5.14 -41.92
CA THR A 290 4.22 5.16 -43.37
C THR A 290 5.54 5.87 -43.75
N ASP A 291 5.96 6.88 -42.98
CA ASP A 291 7.24 7.57 -43.15
C ASP A 291 8.43 6.81 -42.52
N ALA A 292 8.25 6.09 -41.40
CA ALA A 292 9.28 5.23 -40.81
C ALA A 292 9.62 4.02 -41.68
N VAL A 293 8.67 3.54 -42.49
CA VAL A 293 8.97 2.52 -43.53
C VAL A 293 9.92 3.06 -44.61
N LYS A 294 10.07 4.39 -44.75
CA LYS A 294 11.03 5.03 -45.67
C LYS A 294 12.39 5.33 -45.03
N HIS A 295 12.47 5.36 -43.71
CA HIS A 295 13.70 5.64 -42.96
C HIS A 295 13.91 4.57 -41.89
N THR A 296 14.81 3.63 -42.18
CA THR A 296 15.16 2.50 -41.28
C THR A 296 16.27 2.84 -40.29
N ASP A 297 16.76 4.08 -40.30
CA ASP A 297 17.89 4.49 -39.48
C ASP A 297 17.45 4.63 -38.02
N VAL A 298 18.15 3.94 -37.13
CA VAL A 298 17.92 3.98 -35.67
C VAL A 298 19.14 4.59 -35.01
N ALA A 299 18.92 5.55 -34.12
CA ALA A 299 19.95 6.11 -33.25
C ALA A 299 19.63 5.73 -31.80
N VAL A 300 20.62 5.19 -31.10
CA VAL A 300 20.58 5.02 -29.65
C VAL A 300 21.17 6.29 -29.05
N ILE A 301 20.33 7.11 -28.43
CA ILE A 301 20.71 8.45 -27.95
C ILE A 301 20.70 8.58 -26.44
N GLY A 302 20.14 7.59 -25.74
CA GLY A 302 20.25 7.47 -24.30
C GLY A 302 20.07 6.03 -23.89
N MET A 303 20.66 5.66 -22.77
CA MET A 303 20.61 4.33 -22.21
C MET A 303 20.54 4.44 -20.68
N ALA A 304 20.11 3.37 -20.01
CA ALA A 304 20.34 3.17 -18.58
C ALA A 304 20.51 1.69 -18.30
N CYS A 305 21.23 1.34 -17.23
CA CYS A 305 21.35 -0.04 -16.81
C CYS A 305 21.69 -0.18 -15.33
N ARG A 306 21.31 -1.34 -14.77
CA ARG A 306 21.71 -1.83 -13.45
C ARG A 306 22.26 -3.23 -13.59
N PHE A 307 23.51 -3.42 -13.15
CA PHE A 307 24.18 -4.71 -13.17
C PHE A 307 24.91 -4.94 -11.84
N PRO A 308 25.21 -6.19 -11.47
CA PRO A 308 26.08 -6.46 -10.33
C PRO A 308 27.38 -5.66 -10.45
N GLY A 309 27.78 -4.96 -9.39
CA GLY A 309 28.96 -4.11 -9.38
C GLY A 309 28.92 -2.87 -10.28
N ALA A 310 27.79 -2.53 -10.89
CA ALA A 310 27.63 -1.32 -11.71
C ALA A 310 26.22 -0.72 -11.60
N GLU A 311 26.13 0.45 -10.96
CA GLU A 311 24.88 1.19 -10.80
C GLU A 311 24.51 2.01 -12.04
N ASN A 312 25.42 2.18 -13.01
CA ASN A 312 25.16 2.98 -14.22
C ASN A 312 26.05 2.52 -15.40
N ILE A 313 25.78 3.08 -16.57
CA ILE A 313 26.46 2.73 -17.82
C ILE A 313 27.96 2.97 -17.76
N SER A 314 28.39 4.08 -17.17
CA SER A 314 29.81 4.44 -17.06
C SER A 314 30.57 3.39 -16.25
N GLN A 315 30.02 2.98 -15.10
CA GLN A 315 30.60 1.91 -14.29
C GLN A 315 30.55 0.56 -15.01
N PHE A 316 29.45 0.25 -15.68
CA PHE A 316 29.34 -0.99 -16.45
C PHE A 316 30.40 -1.06 -17.57
N TRP A 317 30.60 0.04 -18.30
CA TRP A 317 31.63 0.13 -19.35
C TRP A 317 33.04 -0.01 -18.78
N GLN A 318 33.31 0.60 -17.62
CA GLN A 318 34.59 0.45 -16.94
C GLN A 318 34.83 -1.00 -16.53
N ASN A 319 33.85 -1.65 -15.91
CA ASN A 319 33.93 -3.05 -15.51
C ASN A 319 34.23 -3.97 -16.71
N LEU A 320 33.56 -3.75 -17.85
CA LEU A 320 33.81 -4.50 -19.08
C LEU A 320 35.23 -4.26 -19.63
N SER A 321 35.68 -3.00 -19.64
CA SER A 321 36.99 -2.62 -20.17
C SER A 321 38.13 -3.18 -19.33
N ASP A 322 37.94 -3.24 -18.01
CA ASP A 322 38.93 -3.71 -17.04
C ASP A 322 38.85 -5.23 -16.78
N GLY A 323 37.84 -5.92 -17.31
CA GLY A 323 37.63 -7.36 -17.10
C GLY A 323 37.23 -7.71 -15.67
N VAL A 324 36.44 -6.86 -15.02
CA VAL A 324 35.96 -7.05 -13.65
C VAL A 324 34.93 -8.18 -13.59
N GLU A 325 35.17 -9.17 -12.71
CA GLU A 325 34.17 -10.18 -12.34
C GLU A 325 33.21 -9.58 -11.30
N SER A 326 31.91 -9.58 -11.62
CA SER A 326 30.87 -8.95 -10.78
C SER A 326 29.86 -9.95 -10.20
N ILE A 327 30.03 -11.24 -10.46
CA ILE A 327 29.26 -12.29 -9.80
C ILE A 327 29.71 -12.42 -8.34
N SER A 328 28.72 -12.51 -7.44
CA SER A 328 28.97 -12.80 -6.04
C SER A 328 29.14 -14.30 -5.83
N PHE A 329 30.16 -14.70 -5.09
CA PHE A 329 30.43 -16.10 -4.73
C PHE A 329 30.22 -16.29 -3.23
N PHE A 330 29.60 -17.39 -2.86
CA PHE A 330 29.22 -17.68 -1.48
C PHE A 330 29.94 -18.92 -0.96
N SER A 331 30.37 -18.84 0.30
CA SER A 331 30.91 -19.97 1.06
C SER A 331 29.83 -21.03 1.33
N LYS A 332 30.26 -22.22 1.78
CA LYS A 332 29.32 -23.28 2.15
C LYS A 332 28.47 -22.84 3.35
N GLU A 333 29.11 -22.15 4.29
CA GLU A 333 28.53 -21.67 5.53
C GLU A 333 27.43 -20.63 5.26
N GLU A 334 27.70 -19.63 4.42
CA GLU A 334 26.72 -18.60 4.05
C GLU A 334 25.47 -19.19 3.37
N VAL A 335 25.65 -20.17 2.49
CA VAL A 335 24.53 -20.84 1.80
C VAL A 335 23.67 -21.68 2.76
N LEU A 336 24.30 -22.29 3.76
CA LEU A 336 23.59 -23.06 4.80
C LEU A 336 22.81 -22.13 5.74
N ASP A 337 23.39 -20.98 6.11
CA ASP A 337 22.73 -19.98 6.95
C ASP A 337 21.48 -19.37 6.27
N GLU A 338 21.47 -19.31 4.94
CA GLU A 338 20.29 -18.94 4.15
C GLU A 338 19.18 -20.02 4.13
N GLY A 339 19.43 -21.19 4.73
CA GLY A 339 18.43 -22.25 4.90
C GLY A 339 18.41 -23.27 3.77
N ILE A 340 19.43 -23.32 2.92
CA ILE A 340 19.53 -24.35 1.87
C ILE A 340 20.04 -25.65 2.48
N HIS A 341 19.34 -26.76 2.23
CA HIS A 341 19.70 -28.06 2.79
C HIS A 341 21.10 -28.53 2.42
N GLN A 342 21.81 -29.10 3.40
CA GLN A 342 23.18 -29.60 3.24
C GLN A 342 23.37 -30.51 2.03
N GLN A 343 22.41 -31.39 1.74
CA GLN A 343 22.46 -32.28 0.56
C GLN A 343 22.50 -31.51 -0.77
N ARG A 344 21.82 -30.36 -0.87
CA ARG A 344 21.89 -29.49 -2.06
C ARG A 344 23.23 -28.77 -2.13
N VAL A 345 23.71 -28.21 -1.02
CA VAL A 345 24.97 -27.45 -0.98
C VAL A 345 26.19 -28.33 -1.27
N GLU A 346 26.12 -29.63 -0.92
CA GLU A 346 27.15 -30.62 -1.19
C GLU A 346 27.07 -31.24 -2.59
N ASN A 347 26.00 -30.98 -3.35
CA ASN A 347 25.88 -31.47 -4.71
C ASN A 347 26.93 -30.79 -5.62
N PRO A 348 27.76 -31.54 -6.37
CA PRO A 348 28.75 -30.97 -7.28
C PRO A 348 28.18 -30.04 -8.35
N ASN A 349 26.90 -30.21 -8.71
CA ASN A 349 26.21 -29.38 -9.70
C ASN A 349 25.59 -28.11 -9.11
N TYR A 350 25.68 -27.91 -7.79
CA TYR A 350 25.16 -26.71 -7.14
C TYR A 350 26.15 -25.56 -7.26
N VAL A 351 25.76 -24.51 -7.98
CA VAL A 351 26.57 -23.30 -8.17
C VAL A 351 26.31 -22.33 -7.01
N LYS A 352 27.35 -22.06 -6.21
CA LYS A 352 27.29 -21.15 -5.06
C LYS A 352 27.66 -19.73 -5.46
N ALA A 353 27.00 -19.24 -6.51
CA ALA A 353 27.27 -17.93 -7.07
C ALA A 353 25.97 -17.33 -7.63
N ALA A 354 25.80 -16.02 -7.48
CA ALA A 354 24.61 -15.32 -7.97
C ALA A 354 24.94 -13.89 -8.41
N PRO A 355 24.22 -13.36 -9.42
CA PRO A 355 24.30 -11.95 -9.79
C PRO A 355 23.46 -11.12 -8.80
N ILE A 356 24.12 -10.52 -7.81
CA ILE A 356 23.45 -9.69 -6.80
C ILE A 356 23.47 -8.22 -7.24
N LEU A 357 22.32 -7.57 -7.19
CA LEU A 357 22.20 -6.12 -7.31
C LEU A 357 22.25 -5.50 -5.92
N GLU A 358 23.08 -4.47 -5.76
CA GLU A 358 23.07 -3.66 -4.55
C GLU A 358 21.79 -2.82 -4.50
N LYS A 359 21.31 -2.53 -3.28
CA LYS A 359 20.16 -1.64 -3.02
C LYS A 359 18.87 -2.02 -3.74
N ILE A 360 18.68 -3.29 -4.08
CA ILE A 360 17.47 -3.81 -4.77
C ILE A 360 16.16 -3.55 -4.00
N GLU A 361 16.25 -3.29 -2.69
CA GLU A 361 15.12 -2.97 -1.82
C GLU A 361 14.77 -1.46 -1.84
N GLU A 362 15.69 -0.61 -2.31
CA GLU A 362 15.51 0.85 -2.37
C GLU A 362 14.67 1.24 -3.60
N PHE A 363 13.79 2.22 -3.43
CA PHE A 363 12.94 2.76 -4.50
C PHE A 363 12.32 4.08 -4.04
N ASP A 364 12.36 5.12 -4.88
CA ASP A 364 11.68 6.38 -4.60
C ASP A 364 10.19 6.30 -4.95
N ALA A 365 9.42 5.71 -4.04
CA ALA A 365 7.99 5.47 -4.24
C ALA A 365 7.22 6.76 -4.60
N ASN A 366 7.46 7.83 -3.87
CA ASN A 366 6.74 9.09 -4.03
C ASN A 366 7.01 9.73 -5.39
N PHE A 367 8.26 9.67 -5.86
CA PHE A 367 8.63 10.18 -7.18
C PHE A 367 7.84 9.50 -8.31
N PHE A 368 7.68 8.18 -8.22
CA PHE A 368 6.92 7.39 -9.19
C PHE A 368 5.41 7.33 -8.91
N GLY A 369 4.91 8.09 -7.93
CA GLY A 369 3.48 8.17 -7.61
C GLY A 369 2.92 6.95 -6.86
N TYR A 370 3.77 6.14 -6.23
CA TYR A 370 3.37 5.04 -5.35
C TYR A 370 3.44 5.47 -3.89
N SER A 371 2.51 4.99 -3.07
CA SER A 371 2.68 5.05 -1.61
C SER A 371 3.83 4.13 -1.15
N PRO A 372 4.46 4.40 0.01
CA PRO A 372 5.48 3.51 0.55
C PRO A 372 5.03 2.04 0.67
N ARG A 373 3.74 1.81 0.94
CA ARG A 373 3.17 0.47 1.08
C ARG A 373 2.96 -0.22 -0.27
N GLU A 374 2.47 0.49 -1.29
CA GLU A 374 2.39 -0.06 -2.64
C GLU A 374 3.77 -0.42 -3.18
N ALA A 375 4.77 0.44 -2.89
CA ALA A 375 6.15 0.14 -3.24
C ALA A 375 6.63 -1.17 -2.61
N THR A 376 6.29 -1.47 -1.35
CA THR A 376 6.70 -2.74 -0.70
C THR A 376 6.14 -4.00 -1.36
N ILE A 377 5.02 -3.91 -2.08
CA ILE A 377 4.44 -5.06 -2.79
C ILE A 377 4.83 -5.12 -4.28
N LEU A 378 5.42 -4.04 -4.80
CA LEU A 378 5.85 -3.99 -6.20
C LEU A 378 7.07 -4.90 -6.39
N ASP A 379 7.13 -5.65 -7.49
CA ASP A 379 8.32 -6.47 -7.78
C ASP A 379 9.55 -5.53 -7.95
N PRO A 380 10.69 -5.79 -7.28
CA PRO A 380 11.91 -5.02 -7.50
C PRO A 380 12.33 -4.89 -8.97
N GLN A 381 12.04 -5.90 -9.82
CA GLN A 381 12.28 -5.81 -11.26
C GLN A 381 11.45 -4.69 -11.92
N GLN A 382 10.23 -4.46 -11.46
CA GLN A 382 9.37 -3.39 -11.94
C GLN A 382 9.86 -2.02 -11.42
N ARG A 383 10.29 -1.95 -10.16
CA ARG A 383 10.90 -0.74 -9.57
C ARG A 383 12.11 -0.28 -10.39
N LEU A 384 13.04 -1.19 -10.64
CA LEU A 384 14.24 -0.92 -11.45
C LEU A 384 13.89 -0.58 -12.90
N PHE A 385 12.87 -1.20 -13.48
CA PHE A 385 12.43 -0.87 -14.83
C PHE A 385 11.94 0.57 -14.93
N LEU A 386 11.19 1.06 -13.94
CA LEU A 386 10.72 2.45 -13.89
C LEU A 386 11.89 3.43 -13.75
N GLU A 387 12.83 3.14 -12.85
CA GLU A 387 14.05 3.95 -12.68
C GLU A 387 14.89 4.00 -13.97
N CYS A 388 15.17 2.85 -14.57
CA CYS A 388 15.97 2.78 -15.80
C CYS A 388 15.25 3.47 -16.98
N ALA A 389 13.92 3.36 -17.07
CA ALA A 389 13.16 4.05 -18.12
C ALA A 389 13.25 5.57 -17.96
N TRP A 390 13.18 6.07 -16.73
CA TRP A 390 13.36 7.49 -16.42
C TRP A 390 14.78 7.96 -16.77
N GLU A 391 15.79 7.27 -16.24
CA GLU A 391 17.19 7.61 -16.46
C GLU A 391 17.60 7.56 -17.93
N ALA A 392 17.07 6.62 -18.71
CA ALA A 392 17.37 6.54 -20.14
C ALA A 392 16.85 7.76 -20.91
N LEU A 393 15.73 8.36 -20.46
CA LEU A 393 15.22 9.61 -21.03
C LEU A 393 16.09 10.81 -20.62
N GLU A 394 16.53 10.85 -19.37
CA GLU A 394 17.44 11.89 -18.88
C GLU A 394 18.81 11.84 -19.57
N ASP A 395 19.38 10.65 -19.74
CA ASP A 395 20.63 10.43 -20.47
C ASP A 395 20.50 10.86 -21.95
N ALA A 396 19.32 10.63 -22.55
CA ALA A 396 19.00 11.14 -23.88
C ALA A 396 18.80 12.66 -23.96
N GLY A 397 18.80 13.37 -22.81
CA GLY A 397 18.59 14.80 -22.72
C GLY A 397 17.13 15.23 -22.88
N TYR A 398 16.17 14.32 -22.63
CA TYR A 398 14.74 14.60 -22.70
C TYR A 398 14.12 14.75 -21.32
N ASP A 399 13.28 15.77 -21.18
CA ASP A 399 12.38 15.91 -20.05
C ASP A 399 11.09 15.13 -20.34
N SER A 400 10.88 14.07 -19.56
CA SER A 400 9.73 13.16 -19.69
C SER A 400 8.40 13.87 -19.41
N ALA A 401 8.38 14.92 -18.59
CA ALA A 401 7.17 15.67 -18.27
C ALA A 401 6.72 16.59 -19.41
N THR A 402 7.63 16.96 -20.32
CA THR A 402 7.35 17.91 -21.42
C THR A 402 7.47 17.29 -22.81
N TYR A 403 7.93 16.04 -22.93
CA TYR A 403 8.01 15.34 -24.19
C TYR A 403 6.63 15.08 -24.82
N LYS A 404 6.44 15.59 -26.05
CA LYS A 404 5.16 15.50 -26.78
C LYS A 404 5.12 14.41 -27.85
N GLY A 405 6.22 13.65 -28.02
CA GLY A 405 6.31 12.59 -29.01
C GLY A 405 5.71 11.28 -28.51
N ALA A 406 5.41 10.36 -29.43
CA ALA A 406 5.00 9.01 -29.05
C ALA A 406 6.21 8.22 -28.52
N ILE A 407 6.05 7.54 -27.39
CA ILE A 407 7.04 6.60 -26.84
C ILE A 407 6.51 5.18 -27.05
N GLY A 408 7.30 4.34 -27.71
CA GLY A 408 7.03 2.91 -27.83
C GLY A 408 7.85 2.15 -26.78
N VAL A 409 7.19 1.34 -25.95
CA VAL A 409 7.86 0.53 -24.93
C VAL A 409 7.75 -0.94 -25.31
N TYR A 410 8.88 -1.63 -25.31
CA TYR A 410 8.96 -3.08 -25.44
C TYR A 410 9.64 -3.62 -24.18
N ALA A 411 8.93 -4.44 -23.42
CA ALA A 411 9.42 -4.98 -22.16
C ALA A 411 9.27 -6.51 -22.15
N GLY A 412 10.25 -7.19 -21.53
CA GLY A 412 10.18 -8.60 -21.18
C GLY A 412 9.93 -8.75 -19.68
N SER A 413 9.21 -9.80 -19.28
CA SER A 413 8.97 -10.11 -17.86
C SER A 413 9.53 -11.48 -17.52
N GLY A 414 10.19 -11.57 -16.36
CA GLY A 414 10.55 -12.83 -15.71
C GLY A 414 9.45 -13.35 -14.78
N MET A 415 9.74 -14.43 -14.08
CA MET A 415 8.92 -14.90 -12.97
C MET A 415 9.04 -13.93 -11.80
N ASN A 416 7.91 -13.51 -11.23
CA ASN A 416 7.87 -12.66 -10.04
C ASN A 416 8.13 -13.52 -8.78
N THR A 417 9.40 -13.78 -8.53
CA THR A 417 9.84 -14.52 -7.33
C THR A 417 9.63 -13.69 -6.07
N TYR A 418 9.61 -12.36 -6.15
CA TYR A 418 9.38 -11.51 -5.00
C TYR A 418 7.99 -11.72 -4.39
N PHE A 419 6.95 -11.76 -5.23
CA PHE A 419 5.59 -12.03 -4.81
C PHE A 419 5.47 -13.40 -4.15
N THR A 420 6.08 -14.44 -4.73
CA THR A 420 6.00 -15.81 -4.19
C THR A 420 6.76 -15.97 -2.87
N HIS A 421 7.87 -15.27 -2.66
CA HIS A 421 8.70 -15.43 -1.47
C HIS A 421 8.35 -14.46 -0.34
N ASN A 422 7.85 -13.26 -0.65
CA ASN A 422 7.71 -12.17 0.31
C ASN A 422 6.27 -11.70 0.54
N ILE A 423 5.36 -11.91 -0.41
CA ILE A 423 4.00 -11.33 -0.35
C ILE A 423 2.93 -12.41 -0.14
N PHE A 424 3.08 -13.59 -0.75
CA PHE A 424 2.03 -14.60 -0.74
C PHE A 424 1.81 -15.22 0.65
N PRO A 425 0.59 -15.19 1.22
CA PRO A 425 0.29 -15.81 2.50
C PRO A 425 0.24 -17.35 2.37
N ASN A 426 0.88 -18.07 3.30
CA ASN A 426 1.03 -19.54 3.35
C ASN A 426 2.14 -20.14 2.46
N ARG A 427 3.36 -19.59 2.51
CA ARG A 427 4.58 -20.19 1.93
C ARG A 427 4.73 -21.69 2.23
N ASP A 428 4.40 -22.12 3.45
CA ASP A 428 4.59 -23.49 3.92
C ASP A 428 3.80 -24.54 3.11
N LYS A 429 2.65 -24.16 2.52
CA LYS A 429 1.80 -25.08 1.75
C LYS A 429 2.29 -25.33 0.32
N PHE A 430 3.18 -24.49 -0.20
CA PHE A 430 3.69 -24.62 -1.58
C PHE A 430 4.94 -25.50 -1.65
N ASN A 431 5.78 -25.48 -0.62
CA ASN A 431 7.00 -26.29 -0.54
C ASN A 431 6.67 -27.80 -0.53
N GLU A 432 5.54 -28.22 0.07
CA GLU A 432 5.11 -29.64 0.03
C GLU A 432 4.82 -30.16 -1.39
N LYS A 433 4.45 -29.30 -2.34
CA LYS A 433 4.15 -29.72 -3.72
C LYS A 433 5.36 -29.75 -4.65
N LEU A 434 6.46 -29.08 -4.29
CA LEU A 434 7.71 -29.08 -5.07
C LEU A 434 8.68 -30.19 -4.66
N GLU A 435 8.42 -30.88 -3.55
CA GLU A 435 9.16 -32.08 -3.11
C GLU A 435 8.57 -33.40 -3.64
N SER A 436 7.55 -33.35 -4.51
CA SER A 436 7.10 -34.54 -5.23
C SER A 436 8.07 -34.85 -6.38
N PRO A 437 8.73 -36.02 -6.38
CA PRO A 437 9.65 -36.38 -7.46
C PRO A 437 8.86 -36.57 -8.76
N CYS A 438 9.30 -35.89 -9.83
CA CYS A 438 9.07 -36.38 -11.19
C CYS A 438 9.98 -37.58 -11.47
#